data_AF-A0A1K1QCR1-F1
#
_entry.id   AF-A0A1K1QCR1-F1
#
_cell.length_a   1.000
_cell.length_b   1.000
_cell.length_c   1.000
_cell.angle_alpha   90.00
_cell.angle_beta   90.00
_cell.angle_gamma   90.00
#
_symmetry.space_group_name_H-M   'P 1'
#
loop_
_entity.id
_entity.type
_entity.pdbx_description
1 polymer ?
#
loop_
_entity_poly.entity_id
_entity_poly.type
_entity_poly.pdbx_seq_one_letter_code
_entity_poly.pdbx_strand_id
1 'polypeptide(L)'
;MACNTTGKKNKNVIEQNVDSEIPDSSTTVKNTSLLNYKTTVDTLEIIVVQCANGYEYAQHGYDFNPIIEKELHYFENINIKPFPLKTLMGVPYQGVFDKKYCPPIIEKVSADYLILTRFDKGLGIFDSNKQKWGYELRVVNTKTLEQVNSIAAHNLKDYSEIEKHIKNNIEQLKIDIEKLN
;
A
#
# COMPACT_ATOMS: atom_id res chain seq x y z
N MET A 1 -10.89 -52.30 -17.98
CA MET A 1 -10.12 -53.35 -17.28
C MET A 1 -10.26 -53.10 -15.78
N ALA A 2 -10.45 -54.13 -14.97
CA ALA A 2 -10.62 -54.03 -13.52
C ALA A 2 -9.78 -55.10 -12.81
N CYS A 3 -9.12 -54.71 -11.71
CA CYS A 3 -8.66 -55.49 -10.55
C CYS A 3 -7.79 -54.52 -9.70
N ASN A 4 -7.98 -54.35 -8.38
CA ASN A 4 -7.80 -55.30 -7.26
C ASN A 4 -6.32 -55.74 -7.11
N THR A 5 -5.68 -55.80 -5.92
CA THR A 5 -6.22 -55.84 -4.53
C THR A 5 -5.13 -55.63 -3.45
N THR A 6 -5.52 -55.23 -2.23
CA THR A 6 -4.87 -55.49 -0.89
C THR A 6 -3.41 -55.06 -0.64
N GLY A 7 -2.97 -54.64 0.56
CA GLY A 7 -3.58 -54.53 1.90
C GLY A 7 -2.66 -53.67 2.82
N LYS A 8 -2.65 -53.77 4.17
CA LYS A 8 -3.37 -54.68 5.09
C LYS A 8 -3.70 -53.96 6.44
N LYS A 9 -3.16 -54.37 7.61
CA LYS A 9 -3.35 -53.79 8.97
C LYS A 9 -2.22 -54.22 9.92
N ASN A 10 -1.93 -53.39 10.95
CA ASN A 10 -1.86 -53.73 12.38
C ASN A 10 -1.53 -52.46 13.21
N LYS A 11 -1.69 -52.36 14.53
CA LYS A 11 -2.78 -52.56 15.52
C LYS A 11 -2.13 -52.38 16.93
N ASN A 12 -2.93 -52.00 17.95
CA ASN A 12 -2.56 -51.83 19.38
C ASN A 12 -1.85 -50.48 19.66
N VAL A 13 -2.26 -49.57 20.56
CA VAL A 13 -3.13 -49.58 21.78
C VAL A 13 -2.54 -50.34 22.97
N ILE A 14 -2.23 -49.61 24.05
CA ILE A 14 -2.66 -49.84 25.44
C ILE A 14 -2.36 -48.56 26.26
N GLU A 15 -3.30 -48.18 27.12
CA GLU A 15 -3.17 -47.08 28.10
C GLU A 15 -2.46 -47.57 29.37
N GLN A 16 -1.90 -46.66 30.18
CA GLN A 16 -2.03 -46.80 31.64
C GLN A 16 -1.91 -45.45 32.36
N ASN A 17 -2.79 -45.29 33.34
CA ASN A 17 -3.03 -44.09 34.14
C ASN A 17 -2.78 -44.49 35.60
N VAL A 18 -1.92 -43.78 36.35
CA VAL A 18 -1.86 -43.86 37.83
C VAL A 18 -1.48 -42.49 38.41
N ASP A 19 -2.09 -42.17 39.54
CA ASP A 19 -2.18 -40.87 40.20
C ASP A 19 -0.93 -40.37 40.97
N SER A 20 -0.86 -39.03 41.03
CA SER A 20 -0.61 -38.14 42.19
C SER A 20 0.52 -38.41 43.21
N GLU A 21 1.42 -37.43 43.36
CA GLU A 21 1.94 -36.98 44.68
C GLU A 21 2.57 -35.55 44.62
N ILE A 22 2.41 -34.77 45.70
CA ILE A 22 2.92 -33.41 46.03
C ILE A 22 3.24 -33.48 47.54
N PRO A 23 4.32 -32.91 48.16
CA PRO A 23 5.02 -31.62 47.93
C PRO A 23 6.57 -31.76 47.75
N ASP A 24 7.41 -30.73 47.54
CA ASP A 24 7.72 -29.65 48.50
C ASP A 24 8.57 -28.47 47.94
N SER A 25 8.90 -27.55 48.84
CA SER A 25 9.39 -26.17 48.68
C SER A 25 10.78 -25.93 48.06
N SER A 26 11.00 -24.65 47.71
CA SER A 26 12.27 -23.92 47.52
C SER A 26 12.76 -23.67 46.08
N THR A 27 12.95 -22.38 45.78
CA THR A 27 13.89 -21.81 44.78
C THR A 27 13.89 -22.45 43.37
N THR A 28 13.44 -21.78 42.33
CA THR A 28 14.05 -20.51 41.87
C THR A 28 13.10 -19.84 40.88
N VAL A 29 12.70 -18.59 41.12
CA VAL A 29 12.04 -17.78 40.10
C VAL A 29 13.08 -17.42 39.05
N LYS A 30 13.16 -18.25 37.99
CA LYS A 30 13.92 -17.89 36.80
C LYS A 30 13.27 -16.65 36.22
N ASN A 31 14.04 -15.56 36.25
CA ASN A 31 13.70 -14.29 35.64
C ASN A 31 13.56 -14.54 34.12
N THR A 32 12.36 -14.89 33.66
CA THR A 32 12.03 -14.89 32.24
C THR A 32 12.03 -13.43 31.82
N SER A 33 13.22 -12.97 31.42
CA SER A 33 13.40 -11.73 30.70
C SER A 33 12.40 -11.73 29.56
N LEU A 34 11.35 -10.91 29.70
CA LEU A 34 10.44 -10.60 28.62
C LEU A 34 11.30 -10.00 27.52
N LEU A 35 11.67 -10.83 26.54
CA LEU A 35 12.21 -10.36 25.29
C LEU A 35 11.07 -9.55 24.68
N ASN A 36 11.14 -8.23 24.85
CA ASN A 36 10.45 -7.31 23.97
C ASN A 36 11.01 -7.57 22.57
N TYR A 37 10.37 -8.49 21.85
CA TYR A 37 10.47 -8.58 20.41
C TYR A 37 9.88 -7.28 19.86
N LYS A 38 10.71 -6.24 19.88
CA LYS A 38 10.48 -5.02 19.11
C LYS A 38 10.66 -5.43 17.65
N THR A 39 9.58 -5.97 17.08
CA THR A 39 9.48 -6.19 15.64
C THR A 39 9.90 -4.90 14.97
N THR A 40 11.02 -4.94 14.25
CA THR A 40 11.41 -3.86 13.36
C THR A 40 10.33 -3.80 12.30
N VAL A 41 9.48 -2.78 12.39
CA VAL A 41 8.44 -2.56 11.40
C VAL A 41 9.14 -2.11 10.14
N ASP A 42 9.15 -2.96 9.11
CA ASP A 42 9.78 -2.65 7.84
C ASP A 42 9.15 -1.37 7.28
N THR A 43 9.99 -0.34 7.14
CA THR A 43 9.56 1.00 6.73
C THR A 43 9.56 1.06 5.22
N LEU A 44 8.39 1.27 4.62
CA LEU A 44 8.21 1.32 3.17
C LEU A 44 8.58 2.71 2.65
N GLU A 45 9.49 2.78 1.67
CA GLU A 45 9.86 4.02 1.01
C GLU A 45 8.93 4.31 -0.16
N ILE A 46 8.23 5.45 -0.15
CA ILE A 46 7.20 5.77 -1.16
C ILE A 46 7.46 7.14 -1.79
N ILE A 47 7.29 7.23 -3.11
CA ILE A 47 7.27 8.50 -3.84
C ILE A 47 5.89 8.69 -4.48
N VAL A 48 5.26 9.85 -4.25
CA VAL A 48 4.10 10.28 -5.04
C VAL A 48 4.61 10.95 -6.31
N VAL A 49 4.26 10.37 -7.47
CA VAL A 49 4.65 10.89 -8.78
C VAL A 49 3.79 12.10 -9.13
N GLN A 50 4.35 13.09 -9.84
CA GLN A 50 3.57 14.23 -10.33
C GLN A 50 2.32 13.77 -11.08
N CYS A 51 1.20 14.41 -10.79
CA CYS A 51 -0.08 14.06 -11.39
C CYS A 51 0.00 14.11 -12.93
N ALA A 52 -0.41 13.02 -13.58
CA ALA A 52 -0.20 12.79 -15.00
C ALA A 52 -0.74 13.92 -15.90
N ASN A 53 -1.91 14.47 -15.54
CA ASN A 53 -2.54 15.64 -16.16
C ASN A 53 -2.60 16.85 -15.20
N GLY A 54 -1.65 16.95 -14.28
CA GLY A 54 -1.63 17.95 -13.22
C GLY A 54 -1.58 19.41 -13.68
N TYR A 55 -1.12 19.67 -14.92
CA TYR A 55 -1.08 21.01 -15.52
C TYR A 55 -2.43 21.73 -15.44
N GLU A 56 -3.53 21.01 -15.63
CA GLU A 56 -4.88 21.60 -15.65
C GLU A 56 -5.33 22.13 -14.28
N TYR A 57 -4.85 21.54 -13.18
CA TYR A 57 -5.16 22.01 -11.83
C TYR A 57 -4.08 22.96 -11.31
N ALA A 58 -2.85 22.87 -11.82
CA ALA A 58 -1.84 23.92 -11.63
C ALA A 58 -2.31 25.27 -12.21
N GLN A 59 -3.05 25.27 -13.34
CA GLN A 59 -3.75 26.47 -13.85
C GLN A 59 -4.81 27.01 -12.87
N HIS A 60 -5.37 26.16 -12.01
CA HIS A 60 -6.34 26.51 -10.96
C HIS A 60 -5.66 26.72 -9.58
N GLY A 61 -4.32 26.66 -9.50
CA GLY A 61 -3.57 26.80 -8.26
C GLY A 61 -3.70 25.64 -7.27
N TYR A 62 -4.06 24.43 -7.75
CA TYR A 62 -4.35 23.27 -6.91
C TYR A 62 -3.49 22.04 -7.24
N ASP A 63 -3.08 21.33 -6.19
CA ASP A 63 -2.44 20.01 -6.25
C ASP A 63 -2.90 19.19 -5.02
N PHE A 64 -3.30 17.94 -5.23
CA PHE A 64 -3.71 17.03 -4.15
C PHE A 64 -2.61 16.05 -3.72
N ASN A 65 -1.50 15.96 -4.46
CA ASN A 65 -0.36 15.12 -4.07
C ASN A 65 0.13 15.44 -2.64
N PRO A 66 0.30 16.72 -2.21
CA PRO A 66 0.70 17.05 -0.84
C PRO A 66 -0.27 16.54 0.25
N ILE A 67 -1.54 16.29 -0.10
CA ILE A 67 -2.54 15.74 0.81
C ILE A 67 -2.29 14.24 0.99
N ILE A 68 -2.04 13.51 -0.09
CA ILE A 68 -1.68 12.09 -0.03
C ILE A 68 -0.39 11.90 0.77
N GLU A 69 0.63 12.71 0.48
CA GLU A 69 1.91 12.71 1.21
C GLU A 69 1.70 12.96 2.71
N LYS A 70 0.95 14.00 3.07
CA LYS A 70 0.64 14.34 4.46
C LYS A 70 -0.13 13.24 5.20
N GLU A 71 -1.20 12.72 4.61
CA GLU A 71 -2.04 11.74 5.30
C GLU A 71 -1.36 10.37 5.41
N LEU A 72 -0.53 9.97 4.44
CA LEU A 72 0.29 8.75 4.56
C LEU A 72 1.43 8.87 5.59
N HIS A 73 1.97 10.06 5.81
CA HIS A 73 3.05 10.29 6.77
C HIS A 73 2.64 10.03 8.24
N TYR A 74 1.35 9.91 8.54
CA TYR A 74 0.88 9.52 9.88
C TYR A 74 1.02 8.02 10.18
N PHE A 75 1.34 7.17 9.19
CA PHE A 75 1.55 5.75 9.41
C PHE A 75 3.02 5.45 9.76
N GLU A 76 3.26 4.83 10.91
CA GLU A 76 4.61 4.56 11.45
C GLU A 76 5.52 3.76 10.50
N ASN A 77 4.93 2.97 9.59
CA ASN A 77 5.65 2.12 8.63
C ASN A 77 5.82 2.74 7.24
N ILE A 78 5.48 4.01 7.03
CA ILE A 78 5.55 4.68 5.72
C ILE A 78 6.49 5.90 5.76
N ASN A 79 7.52 5.87 4.93
CA ASN A 79 8.42 6.99 4.71
C ASN A 79 8.17 7.63 3.33
N ILE A 80 7.51 8.79 3.32
CA ILE A 80 7.28 9.56 2.09
C ILE A 80 8.54 10.32 1.70
N LYS A 81 9.09 10.00 0.52
CA LYS A 81 10.21 10.71 -0.08
C LYS A 81 9.72 11.86 -0.97
N PRO A 82 10.26 13.08 -0.82
CA PRO A 82 9.96 14.19 -1.72
C PRO A 82 10.25 13.85 -3.18
N PHE A 83 9.38 14.27 -4.09
CA PHE A 83 9.54 13.97 -5.52
C PHE A 83 10.88 14.53 -6.08
N PRO A 84 11.79 13.68 -6.61
CA PRO A 84 13.18 14.06 -6.82
C PRO A 84 13.42 14.74 -8.19
N LEU A 85 12.85 15.94 -8.35
CA LEU A 85 12.91 16.76 -9.58
C LEU A 85 14.29 16.81 -10.26
N LYS A 86 15.36 17.03 -9.49
CA LYS A 86 16.73 17.15 -10.02
C LYS A 86 17.27 15.80 -10.55
N THR A 87 16.95 14.71 -9.86
CA THR A 87 17.39 13.35 -10.21
C THR A 87 16.68 12.83 -11.46
N LEU A 88 15.45 13.29 -11.68
CA LEU A 88 14.61 12.95 -12.84
C LEU A 88 14.74 13.94 -14.01
N MET A 89 15.76 14.80 -14.02
CA MET A 89 16.00 15.70 -15.15
C MET A 89 16.28 14.91 -16.43
N GLY A 90 15.46 15.12 -17.47
CA GLY A 90 15.51 14.35 -18.72
C GLY A 90 14.72 13.04 -18.70
N VAL A 91 14.10 12.66 -17.57
CA VAL A 91 13.19 11.51 -17.48
C VAL A 91 11.74 11.96 -17.74
N PRO A 92 10.97 11.29 -18.61
CA PRO A 92 9.56 11.60 -18.80
C PRO A 92 8.72 11.07 -17.64
N TYR A 93 8.48 11.92 -16.63
CA TYR A 93 7.55 11.63 -15.52
C TYR A 93 6.19 12.36 -15.64
N GLN A 94 6.11 13.42 -16.43
CA GLN A 94 4.84 14.07 -16.76
C GLN A 94 3.99 13.13 -17.62
N GLY A 95 2.70 12.98 -17.31
CA GLY A 95 1.82 12.02 -18.00
C GLY A 95 1.87 10.58 -17.50
N VAL A 96 2.71 10.24 -16.51
CA VAL A 96 2.87 8.84 -16.06
C VAL A 96 1.73 8.40 -15.15
N PHE A 97 0.81 7.60 -15.69
CA PHE A 97 -0.28 6.94 -14.95
C PHE A 97 -0.39 5.43 -15.20
N ASP A 98 0.65 4.82 -15.78
CA ASP A 98 0.68 3.39 -16.06
C ASP A 98 2.09 2.83 -15.89
N LYS A 99 2.20 1.69 -15.23
CA LYS A 99 3.46 1.03 -14.88
C LYS A 99 4.43 0.83 -16.04
N LYS A 100 3.95 0.72 -17.28
CA LYS A 100 4.82 0.60 -18.47
C LYS A 100 5.74 1.82 -18.68
N TYR A 101 5.42 2.96 -18.08
CA TYR A 101 6.21 4.19 -18.15
C TYR A 101 7.05 4.45 -16.89
N CYS A 102 6.95 3.60 -15.87
CA CYS A 102 7.71 3.73 -14.62
C CYS A 102 9.20 3.31 -14.67
N PRO A 103 9.68 2.39 -15.54
CA PRO A 103 11.09 1.95 -15.49
C PRO A 103 12.13 3.09 -15.55
N PRO A 104 12.01 4.10 -16.44
CA PRO A 104 12.94 5.24 -16.47
C PRO A 104 12.97 6.09 -15.19
N ILE A 105 11.90 6.06 -14.39
CA ILE A 105 11.83 6.71 -13.07
C ILE A 105 12.51 5.82 -12.03
N ILE A 106 12.16 4.54 -12.00
CA ILE A 106 12.66 3.54 -11.05
C ILE A 106 14.19 3.39 -11.14
N GLU A 107 14.76 3.42 -12.35
CA GLU A 107 16.22 3.41 -12.57
C GLU A 107 16.97 4.60 -11.92
N LYS A 108 16.26 5.65 -11.48
CA LYS A 108 16.83 6.88 -10.91
C LYS A 108 16.44 7.13 -9.46
N VAL A 109 15.51 6.38 -8.88
CA VAL A 109 14.98 6.65 -7.53
C VAL A 109 15.02 5.41 -6.64
N SER A 110 15.44 5.58 -5.39
CA SER A 110 15.29 4.54 -4.35
C SER A 110 13.95 4.74 -3.65
N ALA A 111 12.98 3.90 -3.98
CA ALA A 111 11.70 3.76 -3.30
C ALA A 111 11.20 2.32 -3.52
N ASP A 112 10.43 1.77 -2.57
CA ASP A 112 9.74 0.49 -2.73
C ASP A 112 8.48 0.64 -3.58
N TYR A 113 7.82 1.80 -3.49
CA TYR A 113 6.57 2.08 -4.19
C TYR A 113 6.53 3.46 -4.88
N LEU A 114 5.88 3.50 -6.04
CA LEU A 114 5.42 4.73 -6.67
C LEU A 114 3.89 4.82 -6.55
N ILE A 115 3.39 5.94 -6.07
CA ILE A 115 1.97 6.31 -6.18
C ILE A 115 1.83 7.17 -7.43
N LEU A 116 1.15 6.65 -8.45
CA LEU A 116 0.79 7.39 -9.65
C LEU A 116 -0.56 8.06 -9.42
N THR A 117 -0.67 9.33 -9.81
CA THR A 117 -1.90 10.10 -9.61
C THR A 117 -2.39 10.68 -10.95
N ARG A 118 -3.70 10.69 -11.15
CA ARG A 118 -4.36 11.28 -12.32
C ARG A 118 -5.63 11.97 -11.87
N PHE A 119 -5.91 13.13 -12.45
CA PHE A 119 -7.23 13.74 -12.35
C PHE A 119 -8.19 13.11 -13.37
N ASP A 120 -9.39 12.76 -12.92
CA ASP A 120 -10.49 12.46 -13.82
C ASP A 120 -11.38 13.68 -14.00
N LYS A 121 -11.83 13.91 -15.23
CA LYS A 121 -12.80 14.95 -15.56
C LYS A 121 -13.99 14.29 -16.22
N GLY A 122 -15.10 14.26 -15.49
CA GLY A 122 -16.40 14.01 -16.10
C GLY A 122 -16.68 15.12 -17.11
N LEU A 123 -16.58 14.79 -18.40
CA LEU A 123 -16.75 15.72 -19.51
C LEU A 123 -18.19 16.26 -19.58
N GLY A 124 -18.49 17.29 -18.79
CA GLY A 124 -19.64 18.17 -18.96
C GLY A 124 -19.43 19.12 -20.14
N ILE A 125 -19.31 18.57 -21.36
CA ILE A 125 -18.81 19.26 -22.58
C ILE A 125 -19.52 20.60 -22.88
N PHE A 126 -20.74 20.80 -22.38
CA PHE A 126 -21.59 21.94 -22.72
C PHE A 126 -22.14 22.74 -21.53
N ASP A 127 -21.66 22.50 -20.30
CA ASP A 127 -22.15 23.27 -19.13
C ASP A 127 -21.07 23.39 -18.04
N SER A 128 -20.44 24.57 -17.96
CA SER A 128 -19.42 24.89 -16.94
C SER A 128 -19.97 24.82 -15.52
N ASN A 129 -21.28 25.01 -15.33
CA ASN A 129 -21.94 24.90 -14.03
C ASN A 129 -22.20 23.43 -13.62
N LYS A 130 -21.90 22.47 -14.50
CA LYS A 130 -21.93 21.03 -14.25
C LYS A 130 -20.53 20.40 -14.26
N GLN A 131 -19.45 21.18 -14.18
CA GLN A 131 -18.10 20.63 -14.15
C GLN A 131 -17.96 19.62 -13.00
N LYS A 132 -17.55 18.40 -13.38
CA LYS A 132 -17.41 17.26 -12.46
C LYS A 132 -15.95 16.88 -12.32
N TRP A 133 -15.50 16.86 -11.07
CA TRP A 133 -14.13 16.54 -10.71
C TRP A 133 -14.01 15.09 -10.27
N GLY A 134 -12.80 14.57 -10.39
CA GLY A 134 -12.44 13.24 -9.96
C GLY A 134 -10.94 13.06 -9.91
N TYR A 135 -10.51 11.92 -9.39
CA TYR A 135 -9.12 11.51 -9.36
C TYR A 135 -9.02 9.99 -9.26
N GLU A 136 -7.89 9.45 -9.67
CA GLU A 136 -7.55 8.04 -9.55
C GLU A 136 -6.12 7.91 -9.04
N LEU A 137 -5.88 7.00 -8.09
CA LEU A 137 -4.55 6.59 -7.67
C LEU A 137 -4.26 5.16 -8.11
N ARG A 138 -2.99 4.92 -8.47
CA ARG A 138 -2.43 3.60 -8.72
C ARG A 138 -1.15 3.44 -7.91
N VAL A 139 -0.94 2.26 -7.35
CA VAL A 139 0.31 1.93 -6.66
C VAL A 139 1.10 0.99 -7.55
N VAL A 140 2.40 1.23 -7.71
CA VAL A 140 3.35 0.39 -8.45
C VAL A 140 4.47 -0.05 -7.52
N ASN A 141 4.70 -1.36 -7.38
CA ASN A 141 5.88 -1.90 -6.73
C ASN A 141 7.09 -1.72 -7.67
N THR A 142 8.17 -1.10 -7.19
CA THR A 142 9.33 -0.75 -8.02
C THR A 142 10.19 -1.96 -8.39
N LYS A 143 10.15 -3.04 -7.61
CA LYS A 143 10.94 -4.26 -7.79
C LYS A 143 10.26 -5.23 -8.75
N THR A 144 8.94 -5.37 -8.66
CA THR A 144 8.16 -6.34 -9.46
C THR A 144 7.47 -5.74 -10.68
N LEU A 145 7.32 -4.40 -10.74
CA LEU A 145 6.43 -3.71 -11.69
C LEU A 145 4.99 -4.25 -11.65
N GLU A 146 4.53 -4.77 -10.52
CA GLU A 146 3.11 -4.99 -10.27
C GLU A 146 2.41 -3.67 -9.99
N GLN A 147 1.14 -3.56 -10.39
CA GLN A 147 0.34 -2.35 -10.25
C GLN A 147 -1.06 -2.72 -9.79
N VAL A 148 -1.55 -2.02 -8.78
CA VAL A 148 -2.96 -2.03 -8.39
C VAL A 148 -3.62 -0.69 -8.67
N ASN A 149 -4.87 -0.72 -9.10
CA ASN A 149 -5.75 0.45 -8.99
C ASN A 149 -6.18 0.53 -7.52
N SER A 150 -5.94 1.67 -6.87
CA SER A 150 -6.32 1.89 -5.48
C SER A 150 -7.53 2.84 -5.43
N ILE A 151 -7.52 3.82 -4.54
CA ILE A 151 -8.64 4.74 -4.35
C ILE A 151 -8.85 5.65 -5.58
N ALA A 152 -10.12 5.83 -5.93
CA ALA A 152 -10.56 6.74 -6.98
C ALA A 152 -11.91 7.36 -6.58
N ALA A 153 -12.20 8.54 -7.14
CA ALA A 153 -13.50 9.18 -6.99
C ALA A 153 -13.85 9.97 -8.24
N HIS A 154 -15.15 10.05 -8.53
CA HIS A 154 -15.68 10.67 -9.74
C HIS A 154 -16.93 11.50 -9.38
N ASN A 155 -17.32 12.42 -10.26
CA ASN A 155 -18.53 13.25 -10.10
C ASN A 155 -18.56 14.16 -8.85
N LEU A 156 -17.40 14.48 -8.30
CA LEU A 156 -17.23 15.41 -7.18
C LEU A 156 -17.57 16.85 -7.59
N LYS A 157 -18.07 17.65 -6.66
CA LYS A 157 -18.53 19.04 -6.89
C LYS A 157 -17.38 20.03 -6.91
N ASP A 158 -16.38 19.83 -6.05
CA ASP A 158 -15.26 20.74 -5.85
C ASP A 158 -14.03 20.01 -5.30
N TYR A 159 -12.94 20.75 -5.10
CA TYR A 159 -11.68 20.20 -4.61
C TYR A 159 -11.72 19.76 -3.15
N SER A 160 -12.58 20.36 -2.30
CA SER A 160 -12.72 19.94 -0.91
C SER A 160 -13.33 18.54 -0.79
N GLU A 161 -14.21 18.16 -1.73
CA GLU A 161 -14.70 16.79 -1.85
C GLU A 161 -13.59 15.80 -2.28
N ILE A 162 -12.61 16.22 -3.10
CA ILE A 162 -11.40 15.42 -3.39
C ILE A 162 -10.61 15.19 -2.11
N GLU A 163 -10.26 16.26 -1.38
CA GLU A 163 -9.45 16.13 -0.16
C GLU A 163 -10.12 15.24 0.88
N LYS A 164 -11.43 15.43 1.08
CA LYS A 164 -12.23 14.64 2.02
C LYS A 164 -12.26 13.18 1.61
N HIS A 165 -12.37 12.88 0.31
CA HIS A 165 -12.31 11.51 -0.17
C HIS A 165 -10.93 10.86 0.04
N ILE A 166 -9.84 11.59 -0.21
CA ILE A 166 -8.47 11.11 0.08
C ILE A 166 -8.33 10.79 1.57
N LYS A 167 -8.66 11.74 2.46
CA LYS A 167 -8.57 11.58 3.92
C LYS A 167 -9.40 10.39 4.42
N ASN A 168 -10.64 10.26 3.96
CA ASN A 168 -11.54 9.17 4.35
C ASN A 168 -11.12 7.78 3.85
N ASN A 169 -10.23 7.67 2.85
CA ASN A 169 -9.83 6.39 2.25
C ASN A 169 -8.31 6.16 2.32
N ILE A 170 -7.56 6.93 3.11
CA ILE A 170 -6.09 6.81 3.16
C ILE A 170 -5.61 5.46 3.73
N GLU A 171 -6.39 4.86 4.64
CA GLU A 171 -6.16 3.50 5.13
C GLU A 171 -6.28 2.46 4.00
N GLN A 172 -7.20 2.64 3.06
CA GLN A 172 -7.32 1.74 1.90
C GLN A 172 -6.11 1.85 0.98
N LEU A 173 -5.57 3.06 0.78
CA LEU A 173 -4.33 3.26 0.03
C LEU A 173 -3.14 2.56 0.70
N LYS A 174 -3.01 2.67 2.04
CA LYS A 174 -2.02 1.91 2.82
C LYS A 174 -2.17 0.40 2.62
N ILE A 175 -3.38 -0.13 2.75
CA ILE A 175 -3.68 -1.55 2.55
C ILE A 175 -3.30 -1.99 1.12
N ASP A 176 -3.51 -1.15 0.11
CA ASP A 176 -3.18 -1.48 -1.29
C ASP A 176 -1.67 -1.44 -1.57
N ILE A 177 -0.91 -0.60 -0.85
CA ILE A 177 0.55 -0.64 -0.82
C ILE A 177 1.03 -1.96 -0.20
N GLU A 178 0.49 -2.32 0.98
CA GLU A 178 0.91 -3.50 1.74
C GLU A 178 0.56 -4.83 1.06
N LYS A 179 -0.48 -4.86 0.20
CA LYS A 179 -0.81 -6.03 -0.64
C LYS A 179 0.24 -6.37 -1.70
N LEU A 180 1.12 -5.42 -2.05
CA LEU A 180 2.15 -5.57 -3.08
C LEU A 180 3.53 -5.91 -2.50
N ASN A 181 3.63 -6.21 -1.20
CA ASN A 181 4.88 -6.37 -0.45
C ASN A 181 5.33 -7.84 -0.31
#